data_AF-A0A0A8WU54-F1
#
_entry.id   AF-A0A0A8WU54-F1
#
_cell.length_a   1.000
_cell.length_b   1.000
_cell.length_c   1.000
_cell.angle_alpha   90.00
_cell.angle_beta   90.00
_cell.angle_gamma   90.00
#
_symmetry.space_group_name_H-M   'P 1'
#
loop_
_entity.id
_entity.type
_entity.pdbx_description
1 polymer ?
#
loop_
_entity_poly.entity_id
_entity_poly.type
_entity_poly.pdbx_seq_one_letter_code
_entity_poly.pdbx_strand_id
1 'polypeptide(L)'
;MRAGKIDPKQGLIPFAIVVVIMSSLLFVYLYLGREPVAEAEGFRAELAEGFGSAGLWALAIIYGRSVLKMALNEGTLLERFIPVYYQELSVSASRKVLNILNRTHKHVGAFAVAILAGHAALMGTVRWNLFLEMVLALLVWQGVFGLFLVVRFPPASLRRYGYLVHAQLFSGVMIGVFAGFGHLLVGD
;
A
#
# COMPACT_ATOMS: atom_id res chain seq x y z
N MET A 1 26.87 13.49 19.03
CA MET A 1 26.26 14.04 17.79
C MET A 1 24.79 13.65 17.78
N ARG A 2 23.87 14.61 17.90
CA ARG A 2 22.43 14.34 17.73
C ARG A 2 22.19 14.08 16.25
N ALA A 3 21.85 12.84 15.88
CA ALA A 3 21.34 12.54 14.55
C ALA A 3 20.18 13.51 14.25
N GLY A 4 20.34 14.35 13.24
CA GLY A 4 19.28 15.26 12.81
C GLY A 4 18.03 14.43 12.49
N LYS A 5 16.87 14.85 13.01
CA LYS A 5 15.59 14.23 12.68
C LYS A 5 15.37 14.41 11.17
N ILE A 6 15.63 13.37 10.38
CA ILE A 6 15.30 13.37 8.95
C ILE A 6 13.77 13.34 8.83
N ASP A 7 13.20 14.37 8.20
CA ASP A 7 11.76 14.41 7.97
C ASP A 7 11.38 13.29 6.98
N PRO A 8 10.50 12.34 7.34
CA PRO A 8 10.05 11.27 6.45
C PRO A 8 9.61 11.73 5.06
N LYS A 9 9.05 12.94 4.96
CA LYS A 9 8.58 13.53 3.71
C LYS A 9 9.72 13.75 2.71
N GLN A 10 10.94 14.00 3.21
CA GLN A 10 12.12 14.26 2.39
C GLN A 10 12.56 13.03 1.60
N GLY A 11 12.27 11.82 2.07
CA GLY A 11 12.57 10.58 1.33
C GLY A 11 11.40 10.07 0.48
N LEU A 12 10.17 10.18 1.00
CA LEU A 12 8.99 9.60 0.35
C LEU A 12 8.57 10.36 -0.93
N ILE A 13 8.61 11.69 -0.91
CA ILE A 13 8.21 12.52 -2.05
C ILE A 13 9.11 12.29 -3.28
N PRO A 14 10.45 12.44 -3.19
CA PRO A 14 11.30 12.21 -4.34
C PRO A 14 11.23 10.76 -4.83
N PHE A 15 11.09 9.79 -3.93
CA PHE A 15 10.83 8.41 -4.31
C PHE A 15 9.56 8.26 -5.14
N ALA A 16 8.43 8.83 -4.67
CA ALA A 16 7.16 8.76 -5.38
C ALA A 16 7.25 9.41 -6.77
N ILE A 17 7.92 10.56 -6.88
CA ILE A 17 8.17 11.25 -8.15
C ILE A 17 8.94 10.34 -9.12
N VAL A 18 10.03 9.73 -8.67
CA VAL A 18 10.83 8.80 -9.50
C VAL A 18 10.00 7.62 -9.95
N VAL A 19 9.24 7.00 -9.04
CA VAL A 19 8.35 5.86 -9.37
C VAL A 19 7.32 6.27 -10.41
N VAL A 20 6.70 7.44 -10.28
CA VAL A 20 5.72 7.95 -11.26
C VAL A 20 6.39 8.19 -12.61
N ILE A 21 7.55 8.85 -12.66
CA ILE A 21 8.27 9.10 -13.92
C ILE A 21 8.61 7.78 -14.63
N MET A 22 9.20 6.83 -13.90
CA MET A 22 9.56 5.53 -14.47
C MET A 22 8.34 4.75 -14.92
N SER A 23 7.25 4.81 -14.17
CA SER A 23 5.98 4.18 -14.53
C SER A 23 5.36 4.83 -15.77
N SER A 24 5.43 6.15 -15.90
CA SER A 24 4.97 6.86 -17.10
C SER A 24 5.75 6.43 -18.34
N LEU A 25 7.09 6.32 -18.25
CA LEU A 25 7.93 5.87 -19.36
C LEU A 25 7.59 4.43 -19.75
N LEU A 26 7.45 3.54 -18.77
CA LEU A 26 7.03 2.16 -19.00
C LEU A 26 5.62 2.09 -19.59
N PHE A 27 4.70 2.91 -19.11
CA PHE A 27 3.34 3.00 -19.62
C PHE A 27 3.34 3.39 -21.09
N VAL A 28 4.07 4.44 -21.49
CA VAL A 28 4.19 4.84 -22.90
C VAL A 28 4.75 3.70 -23.73
N TYR A 29 5.81 3.03 -23.27
CA TYR A 29 6.40 1.89 -23.97
C TYR A 29 5.39 0.75 -24.20
N LEU A 30 4.64 0.37 -23.17
CA LEU A 30 3.64 -0.71 -23.26
C LEU A 30 2.42 -0.29 -24.07
N TYR A 31 1.97 0.96 -23.92
CA TYR A 31 0.80 1.50 -24.61
C TYR A 31 0.99 1.52 -26.12
N LEU A 32 2.20 1.87 -26.59
CA LEU A 32 2.52 1.90 -28.02
C LEU A 32 2.59 0.50 -28.66
N GLY A 33 2.82 -0.54 -27.86
CA GLY A 33 2.92 -1.93 -28.32
C GLY A 33 1.70 -2.80 -28.02
N ARG A 34 0.62 -2.24 -27.48
CA ARG A 34 -0.52 -3.03 -27.00
C ARG A 34 -1.43 -3.46 -28.15
N GLU A 35 -1.94 -4.68 -28.06
CA GLU A 35 -3.15 -5.05 -28.78
C GLU A 35 -4.38 -4.63 -27.96
N PRO A 36 -5.44 -4.09 -28.59
CA PRO A 36 -6.68 -3.77 -27.90
C PRO A 36 -7.27 -5.05 -27.27
N VAL A 37 -7.47 -5.03 -25.96
CA VAL A 37 -8.17 -6.12 -25.25
C VAL A 37 -9.65 -5.77 -25.24
N ALA A 38 -10.50 -6.73 -25.64
CA ALA A 38 -11.95 -6.55 -25.57
C ALA A 38 -12.40 -6.34 -24.12
N GLU A 39 -13.37 -5.45 -23.93
CA GLU A 39 -14.02 -5.27 -22.64
C GLU A 39 -14.66 -6.60 -22.21
N ALA A 40 -14.42 -6.97 -20.95
CA ALA A 40 -14.94 -8.21 -20.41
C ALA A 40 -16.31 -7.92 -19.82
N GLU A 41 -17.37 -8.47 -20.41
CA GLU A 41 -18.73 -8.35 -19.90
C GLU A 41 -19.17 -9.62 -19.14
N GLY A 42 -19.97 -9.44 -18.10
CA GLY A 42 -20.63 -10.52 -17.34
C GLY A 42 -20.23 -10.61 -15.88
N PHE A 43 -20.82 -11.59 -15.17
CA PHE A 43 -20.73 -11.73 -13.72
C PHE A 43 -19.29 -11.75 -13.16
N ARG A 44 -18.34 -12.37 -13.87
CA ARG A 44 -16.93 -12.40 -13.44
C ARG A 44 -16.30 -11.02 -13.48
N ALA A 45 -16.61 -10.22 -14.49
CA ALA A 45 -16.08 -8.86 -14.63
C ALA A 45 -16.66 -7.93 -13.56
N GLU A 46 -17.98 -8.00 -13.34
CA GLU A 46 -18.65 -7.24 -12.27
C GLU A 46 -18.10 -7.60 -10.88
N LEU A 47 -17.87 -8.89 -10.63
CA LEU A 47 -17.26 -9.36 -9.38
C LEU A 47 -15.80 -8.91 -9.25
N ALA A 48 -15.03 -8.91 -10.35
CA ALA A 48 -13.67 -8.39 -10.38
C ALA A 48 -13.64 -6.88 -10.06
N GLU A 49 -14.54 -6.10 -10.64
CA GLU A 49 -14.69 -4.67 -10.35
C GLU A 49 -15.04 -4.43 -8.88
N GLY A 50 -16.01 -5.19 -8.35
CA GLY A 50 -16.38 -5.13 -6.94
C GLY A 50 -15.20 -5.43 -6.00
N PHE A 51 -14.38 -6.42 -6.34
CA PHE A 51 -13.14 -6.71 -5.60
C PHE A 51 -12.12 -5.56 -5.74
N GLY A 52 -11.95 -5.00 -6.95
CA GLY A 52 -11.07 -3.86 -7.19
C GLY A 52 -11.47 -2.65 -6.33
N SER A 53 -12.74 -2.29 -6.35
CA SER A 53 -13.32 -1.20 -5.56
C SER A 53 -13.16 -1.42 -4.05
N ALA A 54 -13.49 -2.61 -3.55
CA ALA A 54 -13.29 -2.96 -2.14
C ALA A 54 -11.80 -2.90 -1.75
N GLY A 55 -10.91 -3.34 -2.65
CA GLY A 55 -9.47 -3.26 -2.50
C GLY A 55 -8.98 -1.81 -2.38
N LEU A 56 -9.45 -0.92 -3.25
CA LEU A 56 -9.14 0.51 -3.22
C LEU A 56 -9.57 1.16 -1.90
N TRP A 57 -10.77 0.87 -1.42
CA TRP A 57 -11.24 1.35 -0.11
C TRP A 57 -10.37 0.83 1.04
N ALA A 58 -9.97 -0.45 1.00
CA ALA A 58 -9.09 -1.01 2.01
C ALA A 58 -7.71 -0.33 2.01
N LEU A 59 -7.12 -0.07 0.83
CA LEU A 59 -5.87 0.67 0.70
C LEU A 59 -6.01 2.10 1.22
N ALA A 60 -7.12 2.79 0.91
CA ALA A 60 -7.40 4.14 1.41
C ALA A 60 -7.43 4.18 2.94
N ILE A 61 -8.03 3.17 3.60
CA ILE A 61 -8.04 3.06 5.07
C ILE A 61 -6.62 2.83 5.62
N ILE A 62 -5.84 1.92 5.01
CA ILE A 62 -4.48 1.58 5.46
C ILE A 62 -3.52 2.75 5.31
N TYR A 63 -3.51 3.41 4.15
CA TYR A 63 -2.60 4.53 3.89
C TYR A 63 -3.12 5.84 4.45
N GLY A 64 -4.44 6.04 4.54
CA GLY A 64 -5.05 7.17 5.23
C GLY A 64 -4.61 7.24 6.69
N ARG A 65 -4.47 6.10 7.37
CA ARG A 65 -3.82 6.01 8.69
C ARG A 65 -2.40 6.58 8.68
N SER A 66 -1.59 6.20 7.70
CA SER A 66 -0.20 6.67 7.58
C SER A 66 -0.12 8.17 7.31
N VAL A 67 -1.01 8.70 6.47
CA VAL A 67 -1.16 10.15 6.23
C VAL A 67 -1.60 10.87 7.50
N LEU A 68 -2.56 10.34 8.24
CA LEU A 68 -3.03 10.92 9.50
C LEU A 68 -1.92 10.97 10.56
N LYS A 69 -1.11 9.91 10.67
CA LYS A 69 0.11 9.91 11.51
C LYS A 69 1.10 10.99 11.10
N MET A 70 1.27 11.19 9.79
CA MET A 70 2.13 12.24 9.25
C MET A 70 1.62 13.64 9.58
N ALA A 71 0.31 13.86 9.48
CA ALA A 71 -0.31 15.15 9.78
C ALA A 71 -0.25 15.51 11.27
N LEU A 72 -0.37 14.52 12.16
CA LEU A 72 -0.38 14.72 13.62
C LEU A 72 1.02 14.79 14.26
N ASN A 73 2.10 14.74 13.47
CA ASN A 73 3.50 14.80 13.95
C ASN A 73 3.85 13.74 15.03
N GLU A 74 3.14 12.61 15.07
CA GLU A 74 3.48 11.51 15.97
C GLU A 74 4.77 10.81 15.49
N GLY A 75 5.90 11.26 16.02
CA GLY A 75 7.19 10.57 16.03
C GLY A 75 7.95 10.49 14.69
N THR A 76 9.25 10.21 14.82
CA THR A 76 10.13 9.78 13.72
C THR A 76 9.63 8.49 13.07
N LEU A 77 10.09 8.14 11.86
CA LEU A 77 9.66 6.93 11.13
C LEU A 77 9.65 5.65 11.99
N LEU A 78 10.65 5.51 12.89
CA LEU A 78 10.81 4.38 13.80
C LEU A 78 9.80 4.36 14.96
N GLU A 79 9.43 5.53 15.49
CA GLU A 79 8.49 5.66 16.61
C GLU A 79 7.03 5.40 16.18
N ARG A 80 6.73 5.48 14.88
CA ARG A 80 5.37 5.30 14.32
C ARG A 80 4.86 3.86 14.35
N PHE A 81 5.74 2.88 14.48
CA PHE A 81 5.38 1.46 14.47
C PHE A 81 5.47 0.79 15.84
N ILE A 82 6.03 1.47 16.84
CA ILE A 82 5.97 1.01 18.24
C ILE A 82 4.58 1.38 18.77
N PRO A 83 3.78 0.44 19.29
CA PRO A 83 2.49 0.75 19.89
C PRO A 83 2.74 1.65 21.10
N VAL A 84 2.49 2.94 20.95
CA VAL A 84 2.68 3.86 22.05
C VAL A 84 1.44 3.84 22.91
N TYR A 85 1.54 3.16 24.05
CA TYR A 85 0.57 3.24 25.13
C TYR A 85 0.77 4.60 25.83
N TYR A 86 0.15 5.65 25.31
CA TYR A 86 0.08 6.92 26.03
C TYR A 86 -1.19 6.99 26.89
N GLN A 87 -0.96 7.26 28.17
CA GLN A 87 -1.93 7.73 29.16
C GLN A 87 -2.66 8.99 28.67
N GLU A 88 -3.91 9.05 29.11
CA GLU A 88 -4.95 10.04 28.85
C GLU A 88 -4.46 11.49 29.00
N LEU A 89 -4.83 12.37 28.05
CA LEU A 89 -5.12 13.80 28.25
C LEU A 89 -5.57 14.41 26.90
N SER A 90 -6.82 14.90 26.86
CA SER A 90 -7.55 15.59 25.76
C SER A 90 -7.47 14.94 24.35
N VAL A 91 -8.29 13.91 24.13
CA VAL A 91 -8.33 13.19 22.84
C VAL A 91 -9.03 14.03 21.76
N SER A 92 -8.27 14.70 20.89
CA SER A 92 -8.82 15.27 19.66
C SER A 92 -9.49 14.19 18.79
N ALA A 93 -10.57 14.54 18.07
CA ALA A 93 -11.29 13.58 17.22
C ALA A 93 -10.34 12.80 16.27
N SER A 94 -9.31 13.47 15.74
CA SER A 94 -8.27 12.88 14.90
C SER A 94 -7.45 11.79 15.62
N ARG A 95 -7.14 11.95 16.92
CA ARG A 95 -6.45 10.91 17.71
C ARG A 95 -7.35 9.71 17.98
N LYS A 96 -8.66 9.92 18.21
CA LYS A 96 -9.63 8.83 18.37
C LYS A 96 -9.74 7.99 17.10
N VAL A 97 -9.86 8.64 15.95
CA VAL A 97 -9.84 7.98 14.63
C VAL A 97 -8.54 7.23 14.41
N LEU A 98 -7.39 7.86 14.71
CA LEU A 98 -6.09 7.22 14.57
C LEU A 98 -5.95 5.96 15.44
N ASN A 99 -6.50 5.97 16.66
CA ASN A 99 -6.47 4.80 17.55
C ASN A 99 -7.29 3.64 16.97
N ILE A 100 -8.48 3.92 16.43
CA ILE A 100 -9.32 2.91 15.76
C ILE A 100 -8.57 2.32 14.56
N LEU A 101 -8.01 3.17 13.69
CA LEU A 101 -7.24 2.74 12.52
C LEU A 101 -6.02 1.92 12.93
N ASN A 102 -5.31 2.29 14.00
CA ASN A 102 -4.19 1.50 14.53
C ASN A 102 -4.62 0.12 14.99
N ARG A 103 -5.79 -0.02 15.62
CA ARG A 103 -6.28 -1.31 16.10
C ARG A 103 -6.72 -2.23 14.97
N THR A 104 -7.34 -1.67 13.93
CA THR A 104 -7.93 -2.46 12.83
C THR A 104 -6.95 -2.72 11.68
N HIS A 105 -5.85 -1.96 11.55
CA HIS A 105 -4.99 -2.02 10.35
C HIS A 105 -4.50 -3.41 9.97
N LYS A 106 -4.20 -4.29 10.94
CA LYS A 106 -3.73 -5.66 10.64
C LYS A 106 -4.80 -6.52 9.96
N HIS A 107 -6.06 -6.34 10.35
CA HIS A 107 -7.19 -7.06 9.78
C HIS A 107 -7.56 -6.48 8.42
N VAL A 108 -7.59 -5.15 8.32
CA VAL A 108 -7.82 -4.45 7.05
C VAL A 108 -6.70 -4.76 6.05
N GLY A 109 -5.45 -4.87 6.50
CA GLY A 109 -4.31 -5.27 5.69
C GLY A 109 -4.44 -6.68 5.13
N ALA A 110 -4.76 -7.67 5.97
CA ALA A 110 -5.00 -9.03 5.52
C ALA A 110 -6.17 -9.13 4.52
N PHE A 111 -7.25 -8.39 4.81
CA PHE A 111 -8.40 -8.29 3.92
C PHE A 111 -8.04 -7.66 2.57
N ALA A 112 -7.28 -6.57 2.57
CA ALA A 112 -6.81 -5.90 1.35
C ALA A 112 -5.98 -6.86 0.48
N VAL A 113 -5.05 -7.62 1.10
CA VAL A 113 -4.24 -8.62 0.37
C VAL A 113 -5.14 -9.68 -0.28
N ALA A 114 -6.10 -10.23 0.47
CA ALA A 114 -6.99 -11.26 -0.06
C ALA A 114 -7.87 -10.74 -1.20
N ILE A 115 -8.48 -9.56 -1.04
CA ILE A 115 -9.34 -8.98 -2.06
C ILE A 115 -8.55 -8.57 -3.31
N LEU A 116 -7.39 -7.94 -3.18
CA LEU A 116 -6.58 -7.55 -4.33
C LEU A 116 -6.02 -8.76 -5.08
N ALA A 117 -5.66 -9.84 -4.37
CA ALA A 117 -5.29 -11.09 -5.01
C ALA A 117 -6.48 -11.72 -5.75
N GLY A 118 -7.68 -11.68 -5.15
CA GLY A 118 -8.91 -12.11 -5.80
C GLY A 118 -9.23 -11.30 -7.05
N HIS A 119 -9.14 -9.97 -6.97
CA HIS A 119 -9.29 -9.07 -8.12
C HIS A 119 -8.34 -9.47 -9.26
N ALA A 120 -7.04 -9.60 -8.97
CA ALA A 120 -6.04 -9.99 -9.97
C ALA A 120 -6.33 -11.37 -10.58
N ALA A 121 -6.80 -12.34 -9.79
CA ALA A 121 -7.15 -13.67 -10.29
C ALA A 121 -8.38 -13.63 -11.23
N LEU A 122 -9.36 -12.77 -10.94
CA LEU A 122 -10.58 -12.63 -11.74
C LEU A 122 -10.36 -11.91 -13.07
N MET A 123 -9.36 -11.01 -13.13
CA MET A 123 -8.96 -10.33 -14.36
C MET A 123 -8.41 -11.30 -15.43
N GLY A 124 -7.96 -12.48 -15.01
CA GLY A 124 -7.45 -13.53 -15.90
C GLY A 124 -6.12 -13.17 -16.58
N THR A 125 -5.64 -14.05 -17.45
CA THR A 125 -4.34 -13.93 -18.11
C THR A 125 -4.35 -13.00 -19.33
N VAL A 126 -5.53 -12.67 -19.86
CA VAL A 126 -5.66 -11.83 -21.07
C VAL A 126 -5.21 -10.39 -20.79
N ARG A 127 -5.40 -9.91 -19.57
CA ARG A 127 -5.02 -8.56 -19.12
C ARG A 127 -3.62 -8.54 -18.47
N TRP A 128 -2.86 -9.62 -18.60
CA TRP A 128 -1.55 -9.78 -17.99
C TRP A 128 -0.52 -8.85 -18.64
N ASN A 129 0.07 -7.98 -17.83
CA ASN A 129 1.08 -7.03 -18.26
C ASN A 129 2.09 -6.78 -17.12
N LEU A 130 3.19 -6.10 -17.42
CA LEU A 130 4.26 -5.87 -16.45
C LEU A 130 3.79 -5.10 -15.20
N PHE A 131 2.81 -4.19 -15.30
CA PHE A 131 2.26 -3.53 -14.10
C PHE A 131 1.55 -4.52 -13.19
N LEU A 132 0.78 -5.47 -13.75
CA LEU A 132 0.13 -6.51 -12.96
C LEU A 132 1.18 -7.40 -12.26
N GLU A 133 2.23 -7.82 -12.96
CA GLU A 133 3.31 -8.61 -12.36
C GLU A 133 3.98 -7.88 -11.19
N MET A 134 4.31 -6.60 -11.38
CA MET A 134 4.89 -5.78 -10.34
C MET A 134 3.94 -5.60 -9.15
N VAL A 135 2.65 -5.36 -9.39
CA VAL A 135 1.64 -5.26 -8.34
C VAL A 135 1.53 -6.58 -7.57
N LEU A 136 1.50 -7.73 -8.24
CA LEU A 136 1.43 -9.05 -7.59
C LEU A 136 2.68 -9.32 -6.75
N ALA A 137 3.88 -9.03 -7.27
CA ALA A 137 5.12 -9.17 -6.51
C ALA A 137 5.11 -8.29 -5.25
N LEU A 138 4.67 -7.04 -5.36
CA LEU A 138 4.52 -6.13 -4.23
C LEU A 138 3.41 -6.57 -3.27
N LEU A 139 2.33 -7.17 -3.76
CA LEU A 139 1.25 -7.69 -2.93
C LEU A 139 1.71 -8.88 -2.08
N VAL A 140 2.48 -9.79 -2.67
CA VAL A 140 3.14 -10.89 -1.95
C VAL A 140 4.10 -10.32 -0.92
N TRP A 141 4.90 -9.33 -1.29
CA TRP A 141 5.77 -8.61 -0.35
C TRP A 141 4.98 -8.02 0.83
N GLN A 142 3.87 -7.34 0.57
CA GLN A 142 3.00 -6.79 1.61
C GLN A 142 2.40 -7.88 2.51
N GLY A 143 1.97 -9.00 1.94
CA GLY A 143 1.47 -10.14 2.70
C GLY A 143 2.51 -10.71 3.64
N VAL A 144 3.70 -11.05 3.11
CA VAL A 144 4.81 -11.61 3.89
C VAL A 144 5.25 -10.66 5.00
N PHE A 145 5.43 -9.38 4.70
CA PHE A 145 5.85 -8.40 5.71
C PHE A 145 4.71 -8.01 6.67
N GLY A 146 3.46 -8.10 6.23
CA GLY A 146 2.28 -7.94 7.07
C GLY A 146 2.20 -8.99 8.17
N LEU A 147 2.72 -10.21 7.93
CA LEU A 147 2.80 -11.26 8.96
C LEU A 147 3.68 -10.85 10.14
N PHE A 148 4.65 -9.93 9.96
CA PHE A 148 5.44 -9.41 11.09
C PHE A 148 4.62 -8.64 12.12
N LEU A 149 3.45 -8.14 11.73
CA LEU A 149 2.52 -7.46 12.63
C LEU A 149 1.61 -8.44 13.39
N VAL A 150 1.57 -9.70 12.96
CA VAL A 150 0.78 -10.79 13.58
C VAL A 150 1.66 -11.69 14.44
N VAL A 151 2.88 -11.99 13.97
CA VAL A 151 3.83 -12.84 14.66
C VAL A 151 4.56 -12.06 15.76
N ARG A 152 4.60 -12.60 16.99
CA ARG A 152 5.34 -11.97 18.10
C ARG A 152 6.83 -12.15 17.91
N PHE A 153 7.52 -11.07 17.56
CA PHE A 153 8.99 -11.03 17.48
C PHE A 153 9.62 -10.49 18.78
N PRO A 154 10.80 -10.99 19.19
CA PRO A 154 11.59 -10.37 20.26
C PRO A 154 11.94 -8.92 19.91
N PRO A 155 12.02 -8.00 20.89
CA PRO A 155 12.35 -6.58 20.65
C PRO A 155 13.67 -6.35 19.89
N ALA A 156 14.67 -7.21 20.12
CA ALA A 156 15.95 -7.17 19.42
C ALA A 156 15.80 -7.46 17.91
N SER A 157 14.92 -8.39 17.53
CA SER A 157 14.64 -8.74 16.13
C SER A 157 13.82 -7.65 15.43
N LEU A 158 12.88 -7.02 16.14
CA LEU A 158 12.08 -5.90 15.62
C LEU A 158 12.94 -4.70 15.22
N ARG A 159 13.98 -4.37 16.01
CA ARG A 159 14.95 -3.33 15.62
C ARG A 159 15.73 -3.69 14.37
N ARG A 160 16.13 -4.96 14.24
CA ARG A 160 16.87 -5.45 13.06
C ARG A 160 16.03 -5.40 11.78
N TYR A 161 14.74 -5.75 11.85
CA TYR A 161 13.84 -5.79 10.70
C TYR A 161 12.99 -4.52 10.54
N GLY A 162 13.20 -3.51 11.38
CA GLY A 162 12.45 -2.26 11.33
C GLY A 162 12.45 -1.64 9.93
N TYR A 163 13.59 -1.68 9.22
CA TYR A 163 13.70 -1.16 7.85
C TYR A 163 12.78 -1.87 6.83
N LEU A 164 12.48 -3.16 7.01
CA LEU A 164 11.57 -3.91 6.14
C LEU A 164 10.11 -3.48 6.32
N VAL A 165 9.73 -3.19 7.56
CA VAL A 165 8.42 -2.59 7.89
C VAL A 165 8.32 -1.17 7.30
N HIS A 166 9.43 -0.44 7.25
CA HIS A 166 9.46 0.89 6.62
C HIS A 166 9.26 0.81 5.10
N ALA A 167 9.81 -0.22 4.45
CA ALA A 167 9.61 -0.47 3.03
C ALA A 167 8.13 -0.72 2.66
N GLN A 168 7.25 -1.09 3.60
CA GLN A 168 5.83 -1.31 3.34
C GLN A 168 5.11 -0.02 2.89
N LEU A 169 5.48 1.15 3.42
CA LEU A 169 4.89 2.41 2.97
C LEU A 169 5.30 2.74 1.53
N PHE A 170 6.59 2.56 1.21
CA PHE A 170 7.15 2.83 -0.12
C PHE A 170 6.59 1.86 -1.17
N SER A 171 6.59 0.56 -0.88
CA SER A 171 5.97 -0.45 -1.74
C SER A 171 4.45 -0.24 -1.87
N GLY A 172 3.80 0.31 -0.85
CA GLY A 172 2.41 0.72 -0.91
C GLY A 172 2.13 1.83 -1.93
N VAL A 173 2.99 2.86 -1.96
CA VAL A 173 2.95 3.89 -3.00
C VAL A 173 3.17 3.29 -4.38
N MET A 174 4.14 2.38 -4.53
CA MET A 174 4.38 1.68 -5.80
C MET A 174 3.17 0.90 -6.28
N ILE A 175 2.48 0.16 -5.38
CA ILE A 175 1.24 -0.56 -5.72
C ILE A 175 0.20 0.41 -6.28
N GLY A 176 -0.01 1.55 -5.62
CA GLY A 176 -0.99 2.55 -6.09
C GLY A 176 -0.65 3.10 -7.48
N VAL A 177 0.62 3.44 -7.71
CA VAL A 177 1.08 3.96 -9.01
C VAL A 177 0.96 2.90 -10.10
N PHE A 178 1.46 1.69 -9.86
CA PHE A 178 1.43 0.60 -10.84
C PHE A 178 0.00 0.14 -11.15
N ALA A 179 -0.87 0.05 -10.13
CA ALA A 179 -2.27 -0.26 -10.34
C ALA A 179 -2.93 0.82 -11.21
N GLY A 180 -2.70 2.11 -10.91
CA GLY A 180 -3.23 3.21 -11.72
C GLY A 180 -2.82 3.14 -13.19
N PHE A 181 -1.52 2.98 -13.48
CA PHE A 181 -1.05 2.84 -14.86
C PHE A 181 -1.49 1.53 -15.52
N GLY A 182 -1.57 0.43 -14.77
CA GLY A 182 -2.06 -0.85 -15.26
C GLY A 182 -3.52 -0.78 -15.70
N HIS A 183 -4.39 -0.15 -14.90
CA HIS A 183 -5.79 0.10 -15.25
C HIS A 183 -5.92 0.96 -16.52
N LEU A 184 -5.19 2.08 -16.59
CA LEU A 184 -5.15 2.92 -17.79
C LEU A 184 -4.69 2.16 -19.04
N LEU A 185 -3.80 1.18 -18.89
CA LEU A 185 -3.27 0.40 -20.01
C LEU A 185 -4.30 -0.59 -20.56
N VAL A 186 -5.12 -1.15 -19.68
CA VAL A 186 -6.09 -2.20 -20.02
C VAL A 186 -7.46 -1.64 -20.41
N GLY A 187 -7.75 -0.38 -20.05
CA GLY A 187 -9.08 0.20 -20.17
C GLY A 187 -9.93 -0.21 -18.97
N ASP A 188 -10.50 0.78 -18.29
CA ASP A 188 -11.58 0.54 -17.33
C ASP A 188 -12.86 0.23 -18.09
#